data_AF-A0A5B0NGF1-F1
#
_entry.id   AF-A0A5B0NGF1-F1
#
_cell.length_a   1.000
_cell.length_b   1.000
_cell.length_c   1.000
_cell.angle_alpha   90.00
_cell.angle_beta   90.00
_cell.angle_gamma   90.00
#
_symmetry.space_group_name_H-M   'P 1'
#
loop_
_entity.id
_entity.type
_entity.pdbx_description
1 polymer ?
#
loop_
_entity_poly.entity_id
_entity_poly.type
_entity_poly.pdbx_seq_one_letter_code
_entity_poly.pdbx_strand_id
1 'polypeptide(L)'
;MDDPDQWMDEEDEEDEAEQLELRSKLRSARWYSLAPTREQALITGAFRKLLPKISGYVDRFRITNSKLQMSPDFSSHCHRIKEILLPCMLDNLFRLCALLFSPAHFKREVLPEFQAGLYALKGIEEAVDQISAAMISFWLPEDTTTNSHPAELPDIKHYRCELTQSKTADIMNKLTIILDLYGSMLGVSIGLCDIEVVDETWMCMVDGTRLMRDGVNQLIEWFRLSDHGVLQDQWRTMAEEAEELLQHLAELPSLNSSIQIQRDSIALIKVSRLFFKKISQVTKSEFHPIWRMTPIQLAHFMDSTRFFPSVLEAFVYSIEHEPNPHDHNIEMEPTNDLVKYFEEPIRILNDYLESAHQGSNPTPTQVQSHHEFCEWYITWTKQFTLAVGRFQATYREVHSGLQDREDQV
;
A
#
# COMPACT_ATOMS: atom_id res chain seq x y z
N MET A 1 -11.43 21.33 -14.48
CA MET A 1 -9.97 21.12 -14.59
C MET A 1 -9.78 19.93 -13.70
N ASP A 2 -10.05 18.78 -14.30
CA ASP A 2 -10.33 17.54 -13.61
C ASP A 2 -8.97 16.92 -13.28
N ASP A 3 -8.80 16.54 -12.02
CA ASP A 3 -7.57 15.97 -11.50
C ASP A 3 -7.42 14.55 -12.10
N PRO A 4 -6.39 14.27 -12.91
CA PRO A 4 -6.27 12.99 -13.61
C PRO A 4 -5.98 11.80 -12.67
N ASP A 5 -5.62 12.08 -11.42
CA ASP A 5 -5.16 11.07 -10.45
C ASP A 5 -6.30 10.54 -9.55
N GLN A 6 -7.54 11.03 -9.73
CA GLN A 6 -8.70 10.62 -8.91
C GLN A 6 -9.45 9.40 -9.45
N TRP A 7 -9.06 8.86 -10.61
CA TRP A 7 -9.78 7.79 -11.31
C TRP A 7 -9.06 6.43 -11.28
N MET A 8 -7.81 6.36 -10.83
CA MET A 8 -7.04 5.11 -10.93
C MET A 8 -7.30 4.13 -9.78
N ASP A 9 -7.65 4.61 -8.58
CA ASP A 9 -7.73 3.75 -7.39
C ASP A 9 -9.17 3.30 -7.05
N GLU A 10 -10.19 4.11 -7.39
CA GLU A 10 -11.60 3.63 -7.41
C GLU A 10 -11.81 2.56 -8.50
N GLU A 11 -11.10 2.68 -9.64
CA GLU A 11 -11.05 1.62 -10.66
C GLU A 11 -10.40 0.34 -10.12
N ASP A 12 -9.30 0.41 -9.35
CA ASP A 12 -8.60 -0.78 -8.83
C ASP A 12 -9.47 -1.62 -7.85
N GLU A 13 -10.26 -0.99 -6.96
CA GLU A 13 -11.16 -1.71 -6.03
C GLU A 13 -12.45 -2.22 -6.71
N GLU A 14 -13.04 -1.42 -7.62
CA GLU A 14 -14.19 -1.84 -8.42
C GLU A 14 -13.79 -3.00 -9.35
N ASP A 15 -12.59 -2.95 -9.95
CA ASP A 15 -12.01 -4.02 -10.77
C ASP A 15 -11.72 -5.29 -9.95
N GLU A 16 -11.25 -5.17 -8.69
CA GLU A 16 -11.07 -6.34 -7.82
C GLU A 16 -12.40 -6.98 -7.43
N ALA A 17 -13.42 -6.18 -7.11
CA ALA A 17 -14.77 -6.65 -6.79
C ALA A 17 -15.43 -7.33 -8.01
N GLU A 18 -15.32 -6.74 -9.20
CA GLU A 18 -15.78 -7.31 -10.46
C GLU A 18 -15.06 -8.62 -10.77
N GLN A 19 -13.73 -8.67 -10.61
CA GLN A 19 -12.96 -9.91 -10.77
C GLN A 19 -13.40 -11.00 -9.78
N LEU A 20 -13.79 -10.64 -8.55
CA LEU A 20 -14.23 -11.57 -7.52
C LEU A 20 -15.66 -12.10 -7.80
N GLU A 21 -16.56 -11.24 -8.28
CA GLU A 21 -17.88 -11.64 -8.75
C GLU A 21 -17.79 -12.56 -9.97
N LEU A 22 -16.93 -12.20 -10.93
CA LEU A 22 -16.68 -12.98 -12.13
C LEU A 22 -16.10 -14.37 -11.79
N ARG A 23 -15.16 -14.45 -10.84
CA ARG A 23 -14.66 -15.71 -10.29
C ARG A 23 -15.78 -16.56 -9.70
N SER A 24 -16.72 -15.96 -8.98
CA SER A 24 -17.88 -16.66 -8.41
C SER A 24 -18.82 -17.20 -9.51
N LYS A 25 -19.08 -16.38 -10.54
CA LYS A 25 -19.85 -16.77 -11.74
C LYS A 25 -19.17 -17.92 -12.51
N LEU A 26 -17.86 -17.85 -12.70
CA LEU A 26 -17.08 -18.91 -13.31
C LEU A 26 -17.20 -20.19 -12.48
N ARG A 27 -16.86 -20.18 -11.19
CA ARG A 27 -16.94 -21.39 -10.33
C ARG A 27 -18.32 -22.05 -10.28
N SER A 28 -19.40 -21.28 -10.49
CA SER A 28 -20.79 -21.77 -10.44
C SER A 28 -21.38 -22.23 -11.80
N ALA A 29 -20.67 -22.01 -12.91
CA ALA A 29 -21.15 -22.43 -14.24
C ALA A 29 -21.28 -23.96 -14.37
N ARG A 30 -22.25 -24.43 -15.17
CA ARG A 30 -22.44 -25.86 -15.45
C ARG A 30 -21.49 -26.32 -16.55
N TRP A 31 -20.57 -27.21 -16.19
CA TRP A 31 -19.52 -27.70 -17.08
C TRP A 31 -19.83 -29.08 -17.64
N TYR A 32 -19.64 -29.26 -18.94
CA TYR A 32 -19.54 -30.59 -19.56
C TYR A 32 -18.06 -30.96 -19.63
N SER A 33 -17.62 -31.91 -18.79
CA SER A 33 -16.20 -32.27 -18.75
C SER A 33 -15.81 -33.11 -19.96
N LEU A 34 -14.93 -32.57 -20.79
CA LEU A 34 -14.05 -33.37 -21.63
C LEU A 34 -12.83 -33.75 -20.78
N ALA A 35 -12.32 -34.96 -20.94
CA ALA A 35 -11.08 -35.34 -20.28
C ALA A 35 -9.95 -34.39 -20.75
N PRO A 36 -9.22 -33.72 -19.84
CA PRO A 36 -8.18 -32.78 -20.24
C PRO A 36 -7.06 -33.51 -21.00
N THR A 37 -6.50 -32.87 -22.00
CA THR A 37 -5.30 -33.38 -22.68
C THR A 37 -4.12 -33.41 -21.72
N ARG A 38 -3.08 -34.18 -22.06
CA ARG A 38 -1.85 -34.24 -21.26
C ARG A 38 -1.25 -32.84 -21.03
N GLU A 39 -1.24 -31.99 -22.05
CA GLU A 39 -0.67 -30.65 -21.99
C GLU A 39 -1.51 -29.71 -21.11
N GLN A 40 -2.85 -29.80 -21.23
CA GLN A 40 -3.78 -29.08 -20.34
C GLN A 40 -3.63 -29.49 -18.87
N ALA A 41 -3.46 -30.79 -18.61
CA ALA A 41 -3.23 -31.28 -17.25
C ALA A 41 -1.88 -30.79 -16.68
N LEU A 42 -0.84 -30.74 -17.51
CA LEU A 42 0.48 -30.25 -17.10
C LEU A 42 0.46 -28.76 -16.75
N ILE A 43 -0.11 -27.91 -17.60
CA ILE A 43 -0.16 -26.47 -17.34
C ILE A 43 -1.07 -26.14 -16.15
N THR A 44 -2.22 -26.81 -16.03
CA THR A 44 -3.09 -26.66 -14.86
C THR A 44 -2.36 -27.06 -13.57
N GLY A 45 -1.59 -28.16 -13.62
CA GLY A 45 -0.75 -28.59 -12.51
C GLY A 45 0.36 -27.60 -12.16
N ALA A 46 0.90 -26.88 -13.14
CA ALA A 46 1.91 -25.85 -12.94
C ALA A 46 1.32 -24.60 -12.24
N PHE A 47 0.17 -24.10 -12.68
CA PHE A 47 -0.53 -23.00 -12.00
C PHE A 47 -0.81 -23.32 -10.53
N ARG A 48 -1.35 -24.51 -10.24
CA ARG A 48 -1.64 -24.96 -8.86
C ARG A 48 -0.40 -25.05 -7.97
N LYS A 49 0.79 -25.23 -8.54
CA LYS A 49 2.05 -25.27 -7.78
C LYS A 49 2.64 -23.88 -7.58
N LEU A 50 2.52 -23.02 -8.60
CA LEU A 50 3.13 -21.70 -8.58
C LEU A 50 2.41 -20.73 -7.62
N LEU A 51 1.07 -20.73 -7.62
CA LEU A 51 0.28 -19.83 -6.76
C LEU A 51 0.66 -19.90 -5.27
N PRO A 52 0.61 -21.07 -4.60
CA PRO A 52 0.98 -21.15 -3.18
C PRO A 52 2.46 -20.85 -2.93
N LYS A 53 3.32 -21.05 -3.94
CA LYS A 53 4.75 -20.71 -3.86
C LYS A 53 4.95 -19.20 -3.80
N ILE A 54 4.28 -18.44 -4.66
CA ILE A 54 4.34 -16.97 -4.65
C ILE A 54 3.76 -16.43 -3.34
N SER A 55 2.59 -16.92 -2.92
CA SER A 55 1.98 -16.51 -1.64
C SER A 55 2.92 -16.77 -0.45
N GLY A 56 3.59 -17.93 -0.41
CA GLY A 56 4.57 -18.24 0.62
C GLY A 56 5.79 -17.30 0.63
N TYR A 57 6.17 -16.72 -0.51
CA TYR A 57 7.17 -15.66 -0.56
C TYR A 57 6.64 -14.34 -0.02
N VAL A 58 5.43 -13.93 -0.43
CA VAL A 58 4.79 -12.69 0.05
C VAL A 58 4.65 -12.71 1.57
N ASP A 59 4.13 -13.80 2.14
CA ASP A 59 3.95 -13.94 3.59
C ASP A 59 5.28 -13.84 4.36
N ARG A 60 6.37 -14.37 3.79
CA ARG A 60 7.71 -14.28 4.37
C ARG A 60 8.21 -12.84 4.41
N PHE A 61 7.90 -12.04 3.40
CA PHE A 61 8.41 -10.66 3.25
C PHE A 61 7.56 -9.61 3.96
N ARG A 62 6.37 -9.97 4.46
CA ARG A 62 5.56 -9.13 5.34
C ARG A 62 6.14 -8.99 6.76
N ILE A 63 7.14 -9.79 7.14
CA ILE A 63 7.79 -9.73 8.44
C ILE A 63 8.87 -8.63 8.44
N THR A 64 8.81 -7.70 9.39
CA THR A 64 9.77 -6.59 9.54
C THR A 64 11.18 -7.10 9.87
N ASN A 65 12.19 -6.59 9.17
CA ASN A 65 13.59 -7.01 9.29
C ASN A 65 14.43 -6.07 10.18
N SER A 66 13.81 -5.44 11.19
CA SER A 66 14.39 -4.38 12.02
C SER A 66 15.64 -4.76 12.84
N LYS A 67 16.05 -6.03 12.82
CA LYS A 67 17.25 -6.55 13.49
C LYS A 67 18.31 -7.09 12.52
N LEU A 68 18.14 -6.87 11.22
CA LEU A 68 19.06 -7.34 10.20
C LEU A 68 19.84 -6.18 9.61
N GLN A 69 21.08 -6.45 9.22
CA GLN A 69 21.91 -5.46 8.56
C GLN A 69 21.59 -5.43 7.06
N MET A 70 21.48 -4.23 6.49
CA MET A 70 21.33 -4.09 5.03
C MET A 70 22.62 -4.57 4.33
N SER A 71 22.44 -5.42 3.32
CA SER A 71 23.52 -5.94 2.48
C SER A 71 24.18 -4.81 1.66
N PRO A 72 25.52 -4.80 1.52
CA PRO A 72 26.21 -3.84 0.65
C PRO A 72 25.83 -4.03 -0.83
N ASP A 73 25.35 -5.21 -1.21
CA ASP A 73 24.93 -5.53 -2.58
C ASP A 73 23.47 -5.13 -2.87
N PHE A 74 22.79 -4.47 -1.92
CA PHE A 74 21.39 -4.03 -2.07
C PHE A 74 21.13 -3.32 -3.40
N SER A 75 21.93 -2.31 -3.76
CA SER A 75 21.75 -1.56 -5.01
C SER A 75 21.91 -2.42 -6.26
N SER A 76 22.80 -3.42 -6.22
CA SER A 76 23.01 -4.37 -7.32
C SER A 76 21.78 -5.27 -7.49
N HIS A 77 21.23 -5.76 -6.37
CA HIS A 77 20.00 -6.55 -6.38
C HIS A 77 18.79 -5.74 -6.87
N CYS A 78 18.61 -4.49 -6.41
CA CYS A 78 17.56 -3.61 -6.92
C CYS A 78 17.70 -3.36 -8.43
N HIS A 79 18.93 -3.12 -8.91
CA HIS A 79 19.19 -2.93 -10.33
C HIS A 79 18.79 -4.16 -11.14
N ARG A 80 19.14 -5.36 -10.68
CA ARG A 80 18.77 -6.63 -11.33
C ARG A 80 17.25 -6.85 -11.33
N ILE A 81 16.57 -6.60 -10.21
CA ILE A 81 15.11 -6.72 -10.13
C ILE A 81 14.45 -5.78 -11.15
N LYS A 82 14.85 -4.51 -11.15
CA LYS A 82 14.32 -3.46 -12.01
C LYS A 82 14.56 -3.70 -13.50
N GLU A 83 15.80 -3.95 -13.91
CA GLU A 83 16.17 -3.95 -15.34
C GLU A 83 15.98 -5.31 -16.02
N ILE A 84 15.92 -6.41 -15.24
CA ILE A 84 15.94 -7.77 -15.81
C ILE A 84 14.71 -8.55 -15.36
N LEU A 85 14.51 -8.70 -14.05
CA LEU A 85 13.56 -9.69 -13.54
C LEU A 85 12.10 -9.25 -13.71
N LEU A 86 11.78 -7.99 -13.38
CA LEU A 86 10.43 -7.44 -13.54
C LEU A 86 10.00 -7.38 -15.02
N PRO A 87 10.82 -6.86 -15.96
CA PRO A 87 10.49 -6.92 -17.39
C PRO A 87 10.32 -8.34 -17.91
N CYS A 88 11.22 -9.26 -17.54
CA CYS A 88 11.12 -10.66 -17.96
C CYS A 88 9.84 -11.34 -17.46
N MET A 89 9.44 -11.07 -16.22
CA MET A 89 8.19 -11.56 -15.65
C MET A 89 6.97 -11.05 -16.44
N LEU A 90 6.93 -9.74 -16.72
CA LEU A 90 5.86 -9.14 -17.53
C LEU A 90 5.79 -9.73 -18.94
N ASP A 91 6.92 -9.82 -19.64
CA ASP A 91 6.97 -10.34 -21.00
C ASP A 91 6.41 -11.76 -21.07
N ASN A 92 6.76 -12.60 -20.09
CA ASN A 92 6.20 -13.95 -20.01
C ASN A 92 4.71 -13.96 -19.63
N LEU A 93 4.24 -13.03 -18.80
CA LEU A 93 2.81 -12.89 -18.50
C LEU A 93 2.00 -12.49 -19.76
N PHE A 94 2.47 -11.51 -20.53
CA PHE A 94 1.84 -11.12 -21.80
C PHE A 94 1.84 -12.27 -22.81
N ARG A 95 2.96 -12.99 -22.93
CA ARG A 95 3.04 -14.17 -23.79
C ARG A 95 2.06 -15.25 -23.35
N LEU A 96 1.96 -15.51 -22.04
CA LEU A 96 1.03 -16.48 -21.47
C LEU A 96 -0.42 -16.11 -21.81
N CYS A 97 -0.78 -14.83 -21.66
CA CYS A 97 -2.08 -14.29 -22.02
C CYS A 97 -2.42 -14.56 -23.49
N ALA A 98 -1.51 -14.17 -24.38
CA ALA A 98 -1.70 -14.28 -25.83
C ALA A 98 -1.78 -15.73 -26.33
N LEU A 99 -0.95 -16.64 -25.78
CA LEU A 99 -0.82 -18.02 -26.24
C LEU A 99 -1.99 -18.93 -25.81
N LEU A 100 -2.65 -18.59 -24.70
CA LEU A 100 -3.64 -19.47 -24.07
C LEU A 100 -5.06 -18.92 -24.17
N PHE A 101 -5.22 -17.60 -24.24
CA PHE A 101 -6.51 -16.99 -24.00
C PHE A 101 -6.93 -15.98 -25.06
N SER A 102 -6.30 -15.93 -26.23
CA SER A 102 -6.81 -15.14 -27.36
C SER A 102 -8.30 -15.45 -27.65
N PRO A 103 -9.12 -14.46 -28.02
CA PRO A 103 -10.52 -14.65 -28.41
C PRO A 103 -10.73 -15.73 -29.49
N ALA A 104 -9.77 -15.85 -30.41
CA ALA A 104 -9.78 -16.85 -31.47
C ALA A 104 -9.74 -18.30 -30.93
N HIS A 105 -9.18 -18.51 -29.73
CA HIS A 105 -9.15 -19.82 -29.08
C HIS A 105 -10.53 -20.25 -28.60
N PHE A 106 -11.28 -19.33 -27.99
CA PHE A 106 -12.61 -19.64 -27.51
C PHE A 106 -13.61 -19.82 -28.66
N LYS A 107 -13.42 -19.09 -29.76
CA LYS A 107 -14.17 -19.28 -31.02
C LYS A 107 -13.75 -20.54 -31.80
N ARG A 108 -12.73 -21.27 -31.32
CA ARG A 108 -12.13 -22.47 -31.95
C ARG A 108 -11.59 -22.22 -33.36
N GLU A 109 -11.26 -20.98 -33.66
CA GLU A 109 -10.63 -20.57 -34.92
C GLU A 109 -9.16 -20.97 -34.94
N VAL A 110 -8.51 -20.95 -33.76
CA VAL A 110 -7.10 -21.32 -33.55
C VAL A 110 -6.98 -22.13 -32.26
N LEU A 111 -6.14 -23.16 -32.23
CA LEU A 111 -5.92 -23.94 -31.00
C LEU A 111 -4.92 -23.21 -30.06
N PRO A 112 -5.15 -23.21 -28.74
CA PRO A 112 -4.18 -22.70 -27.77
C PRO A 112 -2.84 -23.44 -27.83
N GLU A 113 -1.74 -22.71 -27.60
CA GLU A 113 -0.39 -23.28 -27.60
C GLU A 113 0.03 -23.67 -26.17
N PHE A 114 -0.60 -24.71 -25.62
CA PHE A 114 -0.39 -25.12 -24.21
C PHE A 114 1.08 -25.38 -23.84
N GLN A 115 1.87 -25.97 -24.75
CA GLN A 115 3.28 -26.22 -24.50
C GLN A 115 4.10 -24.91 -24.44
N ALA A 116 3.83 -23.96 -25.34
CA ALA A 116 4.47 -22.65 -25.33
C ALA A 116 4.04 -21.83 -24.10
N GLY A 117 2.75 -21.90 -23.72
CA GLY A 117 2.23 -21.32 -22.50
C GLY A 117 2.89 -21.90 -21.25
N LEU A 118 3.14 -23.22 -21.20
CA LEU A 118 3.87 -23.84 -20.09
C LEU A 118 5.30 -23.30 -19.96
N TYR A 119 6.00 -23.05 -21.08
CA TYR A 119 7.32 -22.42 -21.05
C TYR A 119 7.26 -20.97 -20.55
N ALA A 120 6.25 -20.19 -20.96
CA ALA A 120 6.05 -18.84 -20.47
C ALA A 120 5.79 -18.82 -18.95
N LEU A 121 4.90 -19.69 -18.46
CA LEU A 121 4.62 -19.83 -17.03
C LEU A 121 5.87 -20.23 -16.22
N LYS A 122 6.72 -21.11 -16.77
CA LYS A 122 8.01 -21.45 -16.16
C LYS A 122 8.96 -20.25 -16.11
N GLY A 123 8.95 -19.40 -17.15
CA GLY A 123 9.69 -18.14 -17.16
C GLY A 123 9.24 -17.18 -16.06
N ILE A 124 7.93 -17.10 -15.79
CA ILE A 124 7.39 -16.33 -14.65
C ILE A 124 7.90 -16.92 -13.33
N GLU A 125 7.80 -18.25 -13.14
CA GLU A 125 8.30 -18.93 -11.94
C GLU A 125 9.79 -18.66 -11.70
N GLU A 126 10.63 -18.79 -12.73
CA GLU A 126 12.07 -18.54 -12.65
C GLU A 126 12.39 -17.08 -12.31
N ALA A 127 11.60 -16.13 -12.80
CA ALA A 127 11.76 -14.72 -12.47
C ALA A 127 11.39 -14.45 -11.01
N VAL A 128 10.23 -14.95 -10.55
CA VAL A 128 9.78 -14.83 -9.15
C VAL A 128 10.81 -15.42 -8.19
N ASP A 129 11.32 -16.63 -8.47
CA ASP A 129 12.32 -17.28 -7.62
C ASP A 129 13.59 -16.42 -7.47
N GLN A 130 14.02 -15.79 -8.56
CA GLN A 130 15.19 -14.91 -8.56
C GLN A 130 14.92 -13.59 -7.84
N ILE A 131 13.72 -13.02 -7.96
CA ILE A 131 13.34 -11.81 -7.21
C ILE A 131 13.31 -12.15 -5.71
N SER A 132 12.68 -13.26 -5.33
CA SER A 132 12.63 -13.74 -3.94
C SER A 132 14.04 -13.97 -3.38
N ALA A 133 14.92 -14.64 -4.13
CA ALA A 133 16.31 -14.84 -3.72
C ALA A 133 17.07 -13.51 -3.55
N ALA A 134 16.85 -12.53 -4.43
CA ALA A 134 17.44 -11.21 -4.33
C ALA A 134 16.93 -10.45 -3.09
N MET A 135 15.62 -10.50 -2.82
CA MET A 135 15.02 -9.88 -1.63
C MET A 135 15.49 -10.51 -0.31
N ILE A 136 15.70 -11.83 -0.28
CA ILE A 136 16.32 -12.49 0.88
C ILE A 136 17.75 -11.97 1.10
N SER A 137 18.48 -11.71 0.01
CA SER A 137 19.87 -11.24 0.04
C SER A 137 20.02 -9.75 0.34
N PHE A 138 18.91 -9.01 0.46
CA PHE A 138 18.92 -7.64 0.97
C PHE A 138 19.41 -7.56 2.41
N TRP A 139 19.24 -8.64 3.17
CA TRP A 139 19.44 -8.66 4.61
C TRP A 139 20.52 -9.66 5.01
N LEU A 140 21.45 -9.22 5.86
CA LEU A 140 22.49 -10.03 6.47
C LEU A 140 22.19 -10.24 7.96
N PRO A 141 22.50 -11.41 8.53
CA PRO A 141 22.47 -11.60 9.98
C PRO A 141 23.39 -10.58 10.67
N GLU A 142 22.94 -10.01 11.78
CA GLU A 142 23.72 -9.05 12.54
C GLU A 142 24.99 -9.71 13.11
N ASP A 143 26.17 -9.13 12.82
CA ASP A 143 27.45 -9.61 13.33
C ASP A 143 27.56 -9.31 14.84
N THR A 144 27.23 -10.30 15.67
CA THR A 144 27.35 -10.26 17.14
C THR A 144 28.78 -10.06 17.68
N THR A 145 29.78 -9.84 16.82
CA THR A 145 31.20 -9.77 17.20
C THR A 145 31.76 -8.35 17.33
N THR A 146 31.07 -7.34 16.81
CA THR A 146 31.42 -5.93 17.03
C THR A 146 30.66 -5.39 18.24
N ASN A 147 31.38 -5.19 19.35
CA ASN A 147 30.94 -4.35 20.45
C ASN A 147 30.72 -2.92 19.94
N SER A 148 29.52 -2.60 19.47
CA SER A 148 29.15 -1.25 19.03
C SER A 148 27.78 -0.92 19.59
N HIS A 149 27.81 -0.03 20.60
CA HIS A 149 26.88 1.04 20.95
C HIS A 149 25.33 0.82 20.90
N PRO A 150 24.56 1.49 21.78
CA PRO A 150 23.11 1.30 21.84
C PRO A 150 22.48 1.64 20.49
N ALA A 151 21.70 0.69 19.94
CA ALA A 151 20.80 0.82 18.80
C ALA A 151 21.09 2.04 17.91
N GLU A 152 22.08 1.94 17.02
CA GLU A 152 22.23 2.94 15.96
C GLU A 152 20.90 3.00 15.20
N LEU A 153 20.27 4.16 15.19
CA LEU A 153 18.97 4.38 14.58
C LEU A 153 18.99 4.01 13.09
N PRO A 154 17.83 3.61 12.52
CA PRO A 154 17.80 3.15 11.14
C PRO A 154 18.18 4.30 10.19
N ASP A 155 19.19 4.07 9.34
CA ASP A 155 19.57 4.97 8.26
C ASP A 155 18.43 5.03 7.22
N ILE A 156 18.29 6.15 6.50
CA ILE A 156 17.33 6.31 5.39
C ILE A 156 17.47 5.15 4.38
N LYS A 157 18.69 4.65 4.19
CA LYS A 157 18.95 3.48 3.35
C LYS A 157 18.31 2.19 3.87
N HIS A 158 18.29 1.99 5.18
CA HIS A 158 17.59 0.86 5.80
C HIS A 158 16.10 0.93 5.48
N TYR A 159 15.47 2.10 5.67
CA TYR A 159 14.06 2.31 5.30
C TYR A 159 13.79 2.06 3.82
N ARG A 160 14.65 2.59 2.94
CA ARG A 160 14.53 2.34 1.49
C ARG A 160 14.56 0.84 1.19
N CYS A 161 15.39 0.07 1.89
CA CYS A 161 15.48 -1.37 1.75
C CYS A 161 14.18 -2.07 2.20
N GLU A 162 13.62 -1.69 3.35
CA GLU A 162 12.32 -2.20 3.82
C GLU A 162 11.18 -1.88 2.84
N LEU A 163 11.09 -0.63 2.37
CA LEU A 163 10.06 -0.21 1.41
C LEU A 163 10.22 -0.90 0.06
N THR A 164 11.45 -1.10 -0.40
CA THR A 164 11.75 -1.86 -1.61
C THR A 164 11.21 -3.29 -1.50
N GLN A 165 11.44 -3.93 -0.35
CA GLN A 165 10.94 -5.27 -0.07
C GLN A 165 9.40 -5.30 -0.05
N SER A 166 8.76 -4.36 0.64
CA SER A 166 7.29 -4.24 0.70
C SER A 166 6.68 -4.06 -0.69
N LYS A 167 7.08 -3.01 -1.42
CA LYS A 167 6.51 -2.71 -2.75
C LYS A 167 6.77 -3.83 -3.77
N THR A 168 7.90 -4.54 -3.66
CA THR A 168 8.15 -5.71 -4.51
C THR A 168 7.24 -6.89 -4.14
N ALA A 169 6.98 -7.10 -2.85
CA ALA A 169 6.04 -8.12 -2.38
C ALA A 169 4.59 -7.81 -2.82
N ASP A 170 4.19 -6.54 -2.86
CA ASP A 170 2.87 -6.12 -3.35
C ASP A 170 2.69 -6.47 -4.84
N ILE A 171 3.71 -6.27 -5.67
CA ILE A 171 3.71 -6.72 -7.07
C ILE A 171 3.62 -8.25 -7.18
N MET A 172 4.29 -9.01 -6.30
CA MET A 172 4.13 -10.47 -6.25
C MET A 172 2.72 -10.89 -5.84
N ASN A 173 2.08 -10.12 -4.95
CA ASN A 173 0.71 -10.36 -4.55
C ASN A 173 -0.26 -10.09 -5.73
N LYS A 174 -0.14 -8.95 -6.41
CA LYS A 174 -0.92 -8.63 -7.62
C LYS A 174 -0.72 -9.70 -8.72
N LEU A 175 0.51 -10.20 -8.91
CA LEU A 175 0.78 -11.32 -9.83
C LEU A 175 -0.02 -12.59 -9.46
N THR A 176 -0.13 -12.90 -8.16
CA THR A 176 -0.87 -14.07 -7.68
C THR A 176 -2.35 -13.96 -8.04
N ILE A 177 -2.94 -12.77 -7.89
CA ILE A 177 -4.34 -12.49 -8.25
C ILE A 177 -4.57 -12.77 -9.75
N ILE A 178 -3.70 -12.29 -10.62
CA ILE A 178 -3.85 -12.45 -12.07
C ILE A 178 -3.61 -13.90 -12.49
N LEU A 179 -2.61 -14.58 -11.92
CA LEU A 179 -2.37 -15.99 -12.22
C LEU A 179 -3.52 -16.88 -11.74
N ASP A 180 -4.21 -16.53 -10.66
CA ASP A 180 -5.42 -17.23 -10.21
C ASP A 180 -6.60 -17.02 -11.18
N LEU A 181 -6.74 -15.81 -11.71
CA LEU A 181 -7.70 -15.51 -12.77
C LEU A 181 -7.42 -16.34 -14.04
N TYR A 182 -6.16 -16.39 -14.48
CA TYR A 182 -5.73 -17.22 -15.62
C TYR A 182 -5.96 -18.71 -15.37
N GLY A 183 -5.64 -19.19 -14.16
CA GLY A 183 -5.86 -20.57 -13.74
C GLY A 183 -7.34 -20.95 -13.78
N SER A 184 -8.23 -20.04 -13.37
CA SER A 184 -9.68 -20.20 -13.46
C SER A 184 -10.14 -20.28 -14.92
N MET A 185 -9.56 -19.45 -15.79
CA MET A 185 -9.88 -19.39 -17.22
C MET A 185 -9.37 -20.56 -18.06
N LEU A 186 -8.33 -21.26 -17.59
CA LEU A 186 -7.95 -22.54 -18.18
C LEU A 186 -9.12 -23.55 -18.12
N GLY A 187 -9.91 -23.52 -17.05
CA GLY A 187 -11.11 -24.36 -16.94
C GLY A 187 -12.14 -24.06 -18.04
N VAL A 188 -12.32 -22.77 -18.36
CA VAL A 188 -13.23 -22.28 -19.41
C VAL A 188 -12.76 -22.68 -20.81
N SER A 189 -11.48 -22.49 -21.10
CA SER A 189 -10.87 -22.81 -22.41
C SER A 189 -10.80 -24.32 -22.69
N ILE A 190 -10.89 -25.17 -21.66
CA ILE A 190 -10.96 -26.64 -21.77
C ILE A 190 -12.42 -27.13 -21.91
N GLY A 191 -13.40 -26.34 -21.47
CA GLY A 191 -14.82 -26.68 -21.47
C GLY A 191 -15.61 -26.20 -22.70
N LEU A 192 -16.92 -26.48 -22.69
CA LEU A 192 -17.91 -25.81 -23.54
C LEU A 192 -18.57 -24.70 -22.71
N CYS A 193 -18.38 -23.44 -23.09
CA CYS A 193 -18.95 -22.27 -22.40
C CYS A 193 -19.83 -21.44 -23.32
N ASP A 194 -20.69 -20.64 -22.70
CA ASP A 194 -21.42 -19.56 -23.35
C ASP A 194 -20.44 -18.49 -23.85
N ILE A 195 -20.65 -17.98 -25.06
CA ILE A 195 -19.75 -17.05 -25.74
C ILE A 195 -19.77 -15.68 -25.03
N GLU A 196 -20.90 -15.27 -24.46
CA GLU A 196 -21.01 -13.97 -23.76
C GLU A 196 -20.12 -13.93 -22.49
N VAL A 197 -20.11 -15.03 -21.71
CA VAL A 197 -19.26 -15.17 -20.51
C VAL A 197 -17.77 -15.17 -20.85
N VAL A 198 -17.42 -15.64 -22.04
CA VAL A 198 -16.04 -15.68 -22.54
C VAL A 198 -15.52 -14.28 -22.86
N ASP A 199 -16.32 -13.45 -23.53
CA ASP A 199 -15.89 -12.11 -23.95
C ASP A 199 -15.70 -11.19 -22.74
N GLU A 200 -16.65 -11.19 -21.78
CA GLU A 200 -16.51 -10.45 -20.51
C GLU A 200 -15.26 -10.89 -19.73
N THR A 201 -15.06 -12.21 -19.59
CA THR A 201 -13.90 -12.69 -18.82
C THR A 201 -12.57 -12.42 -19.52
N TRP A 202 -12.53 -12.49 -20.85
CA TRP A 202 -11.34 -12.12 -21.61
C TRP A 202 -10.97 -10.65 -21.37
N MET A 203 -11.94 -9.75 -21.37
CA MET A 203 -11.71 -8.33 -21.07
C MET A 203 -11.11 -8.17 -19.67
N CYS A 204 -11.71 -8.74 -18.63
CA CYS A 204 -11.17 -8.70 -17.27
C CYS A 204 -9.72 -9.21 -17.18
N MET A 205 -9.36 -10.24 -17.96
CA MET A 205 -7.97 -10.71 -17.99
C MET A 205 -7.03 -9.74 -18.69
N VAL A 206 -7.44 -9.17 -19.82
CA VAL A 206 -6.62 -8.17 -20.54
C VAL A 206 -6.39 -6.96 -19.65
N ASP A 207 -7.43 -6.47 -18.99
CA ASP A 207 -7.38 -5.34 -18.07
C ASP A 207 -6.52 -5.67 -16.86
N GLY A 208 -6.71 -6.82 -16.20
CA GLY A 208 -5.82 -7.26 -15.11
C GLY A 208 -4.35 -7.38 -15.56
N THR A 209 -4.09 -7.82 -16.78
CA THR A 209 -2.71 -7.88 -17.34
C THR A 209 -2.14 -6.46 -17.59
N ARG A 210 -3.00 -5.51 -17.97
CA ARG A 210 -2.64 -4.09 -18.13
C ARG A 210 -2.32 -3.46 -16.79
N LEU A 211 -3.16 -3.65 -15.78
CA LEU A 211 -2.94 -3.18 -14.41
C LEU A 211 -1.62 -3.70 -13.84
N MET A 212 -1.27 -4.97 -14.09
CA MET A 212 0.03 -5.52 -13.69
C MET A 212 1.21 -4.80 -14.36
N ARG A 213 1.09 -4.51 -15.66
CA ARG A 213 2.12 -3.75 -16.38
C ARG A 213 2.28 -2.38 -15.75
N ASP A 214 1.18 -1.69 -15.48
CA ASP A 214 1.20 -0.34 -14.94
C ASP A 214 1.82 -0.35 -13.53
N GLY A 215 1.41 -1.28 -12.66
CA GLY A 215 2.02 -1.47 -11.35
C GLY A 215 3.53 -1.80 -11.40
N VAL A 216 3.96 -2.67 -12.31
CA VAL A 216 5.40 -2.97 -12.49
C VAL A 216 6.15 -1.75 -13.01
N ASN A 217 5.59 -1.00 -13.95
CA ASN A 217 6.20 0.22 -14.46
C ASN A 217 6.32 1.29 -13.37
N GLN A 218 5.28 1.46 -12.55
CA GLN A 218 5.30 2.33 -11.38
C GLN A 218 6.40 1.92 -10.39
N LEU A 219 6.54 0.62 -10.09
CA LEU A 219 7.64 0.13 -9.23
C LEU A 219 9.02 0.38 -9.85
N ILE A 220 9.16 0.21 -11.17
CA ILE A 220 10.40 0.49 -11.89
C ILE A 220 10.77 1.98 -11.80
N GLU A 221 9.80 2.88 -11.96
CA GLU A 221 10.00 4.33 -11.75
C GLU A 221 10.31 4.64 -10.29
N TRP A 222 9.63 3.99 -9.36
CA TRP A 222 9.87 4.14 -7.93
C TRP A 222 11.32 3.78 -7.55
N PHE A 223 11.88 2.71 -8.14
CA PHE A 223 13.29 2.37 -7.94
C PHE A 223 14.27 3.45 -8.40
N ARG A 224 13.86 4.34 -9.31
CA ARG A 224 14.69 5.47 -9.78
C ARG A 224 14.63 6.68 -8.85
N LEU A 225 13.72 6.71 -7.87
CA LEU A 225 13.63 7.81 -6.92
C LEU A 225 14.92 7.96 -6.12
N SER A 226 15.25 9.20 -5.78
CA SER A 226 16.25 9.48 -4.76
C SER A 226 15.72 9.08 -3.38
N ASP A 227 16.58 9.03 -2.37
CA ASP A 227 16.15 8.74 -1.00
C ASP A 227 15.08 9.75 -0.53
N HIS A 228 15.23 11.03 -0.87
CA HIS A 228 14.19 12.04 -0.64
C HIS A 228 12.89 11.75 -1.39
N GLY A 229 12.99 11.32 -2.64
CA GLY A 229 11.82 10.95 -3.44
C GLY A 229 11.06 9.76 -2.86
N VAL A 230 11.76 8.78 -2.27
CA VAL A 230 11.14 7.65 -1.55
C VAL A 230 10.36 8.14 -0.33
N LEU A 231 10.92 9.08 0.43
CA LEU A 231 10.24 9.63 1.61
C LEU A 231 9.02 10.49 1.22
N GLN A 232 9.13 11.26 0.13
CA GLN A 232 8.01 12.00 -0.46
C GLN A 232 6.86 11.08 -0.84
N ASP A 233 7.19 10.00 -1.54
CA ASP A 233 6.23 8.98 -1.95
C ASP A 233 5.53 8.38 -0.72
N GLN A 234 6.29 8.00 0.31
CA GLN A 234 5.71 7.43 1.52
C GLN A 234 4.73 8.38 2.22
N TRP A 235 5.07 9.66 2.38
CA TRP A 235 4.15 10.62 2.99
C TRP A 235 2.97 10.98 2.09
N ARG A 236 3.12 10.87 0.77
CA ARG A 236 1.99 11.00 -0.15
C ARG A 236 1.04 9.82 0.03
N THR A 237 1.53 8.58 0.07
CA THR A 237 0.73 7.39 0.34
C THR A 237 -0.04 7.50 1.66
N MET A 238 0.60 7.97 2.73
CA MET A 238 -0.11 8.22 4.00
C MET A 238 -1.24 9.25 3.89
N ALA A 239 -1.12 10.21 2.97
CA ALA A 239 -2.17 11.19 2.73
C ALA A 239 -3.33 10.60 1.89
N GLU A 240 -3.02 9.67 1.00
CA GLU A 240 -3.99 8.92 0.18
C GLU A 240 -4.78 7.95 1.06
N GLU A 241 -4.11 7.14 1.89
CA GLU A 241 -4.76 6.25 2.88
C GLU A 241 -5.64 7.03 3.86
N ALA A 242 -5.21 8.23 4.28
CA ALA A 242 -6.05 9.10 5.10
C ALA A 242 -7.26 9.69 4.35
N GLU A 243 -7.22 9.80 3.02
CA GLU A 243 -8.38 10.18 2.21
C GLU A 243 -9.36 9.02 2.03
N GLU A 244 -8.86 7.80 1.82
CA GLU A 244 -9.69 6.58 1.78
C GLU A 244 -10.49 6.41 3.07
N LEU A 245 -9.84 6.55 4.22
CA LEU A 245 -10.50 6.51 5.53
C LEU A 245 -11.56 7.62 5.69
N LEU A 246 -11.37 8.77 5.05
CA LEU A 246 -12.37 9.85 5.08
C LEU A 246 -13.59 9.53 4.21
N GLN A 247 -13.36 8.91 3.05
CA GLN A 247 -14.42 8.47 2.16
C GLN A 247 -15.26 7.39 2.85
N HIS A 248 -14.60 6.37 3.40
CA HIS A 248 -15.23 5.29 4.16
C HIS A 248 -16.07 5.84 5.33
N LEU A 249 -15.50 6.72 6.16
CA LEU A 249 -16.25 7.37 7.24
C LEU A 249 -17.44 8.20 6.76
N ALA A 250 -17.38 8.81 5.56
CA ALA A 250 -18.48 9.59 5.02
C ALA A 250 -19.65 8.72 4.55
N GLU A 251 -19.37 7.47 4.18
CA GLU A 251 -20.34 6.48 3.70
C GLU A 251 -21.02 5.69 4.82
N LEU A 252 -20.42 5.66 6.03
CA LEU A 252 -20.98 4.97 7.18
C LEU A 252 -22.39 5.48 7.52
N PRO A 253 -23.39 4.58 7.69
CA PRO A 253 -24.74 4.95 8.11
C PRO A 253 -24.70 5.60 9.49
N SER A 254 -24.97 6.91 9.54
CA SER A 254 -24.90 7.65 10.80
C SER A 254 -26.10 7.31 11.71
N LEU A 255 -25.87 6.67 12.86
CA LEU A 255 -26.88 6.56 13.91
C LEU A 255 -27.06 7.93 14.58
N ASN A 256 -28.30 8.32 14.90
CA ASN A 256 -28.62 9.67 15.41
C ASN A 256 -27.82 10.07 16.68
N SER A 257 -27.33 9.11 17.47
CA SER A 257 -26.52 9.34 18.67
C SER A 257 -25.01 9.55 18.39
N SER A 258 -24.50 9.16 17.21
CA SER A 258 -23.06 9.20 16.89
C SER A 258 -22.69 10.17 15.76
N ILE A 259 -23.65 10.90 15.18
CA ILE A 259 -23.40 11.88 14.09
C ILE A 259 -22.30 12.88 14.46
N GLN A 260 -22.29 13.35 15.71
CA GLN A 260 -21.31 14.36 16.13
C GLN A 260 -19.91 13.76 16.31
N ILE A 261 -19.80 12.55 16.86
CA ILE A 261 -18.53 11.80 16.95
C ILE A 261 -17.96 11.59 15.54
N GLN A 262 -18.78 11.10 14.60
CA GLN A 262 -18.38 10.89 13.21
C GLN A 262 -17.88 12.18 12.55
N ARG A 263 -18.58 13.31 12.74
CA ARG A 263 -18.15 14.62 12.19
C ARG A 263 -16.83 15.10 12.76
N ASP A 264 -16.61 14.91 14.06
CA ASP A 264 -15.37 15.33 14.70
C ASP A 264 -14.21 14.40 14.34
N SER A 265 -14.45 13.10 14.12
CA SER A 265 -13.48 12.16 13.53
C SER A 265 -13.06 12.57 12.12
N ILE A 266 -14.03 12.94 11.27
CA ILE A 266 -13.75 13.46 9.91
C ILE A 266 -12.85 14.70 9.98
N ALA A 267 -13.11 15.62 10.91
CA ALA A 267 -12.27 16.80 11.07
C ALA A 267 -10.83 16.43 11.47
N LEU A 268 -10.68 15.47 12.36
CA LEU A 268 -9.38 15.00 12.84
C LEU A 268 -8.56 14.35 11.73
N ILE A 269 -9.15 13.42 10.97
CA ILE A 269 -8.46 12.75 9.86
C ILE A 269 -8.15 13.74 8.74
N LYS A 270 -9.01 14.73 8.46
CA LYS A 270 -8.70 15.82 7.52
C LYS A 270 -7.44 16.59 7.91
N VAL A 271 -7.29 16.92 9.19
CA VAL A 271 -6.11 17.63 9.68
C VAL A 271 -4.85 16.75 9.61
N SER A 272 -4.96 15.45 9.90
CA SER A 272 -3.88 14.48 9.71
C SER A 272 -3.47 14.38 8.24
N ARG A 273 -4.43 14.23 7.32
CA ARG A 273 -4.18 14.22 5.87
C ARG A 273 -3.46 15.48 5.40
N LEU A 274 -3.89 16.66 5.86
CA LEU A 274 -3.26 17.92 5.51
C LEU A 274 -1.79 18.00 5.93
N PHE A 275 -1.42 17.36 7.05
CA PHE A 275 -0.03 17.24 7.47
C PHE A 275 0.80 16.47 6.42
N PHE A 276 0.39 15.23 6.13
CA PHE A 276 1.07 14.35 5.19
C PHE A 276 1.15 14.95 3.78
N LYS A 277 0.02 15.50 3.31
CA LYS A 277 -0.05 16.20 2.02
C LYS A 277 0.86 17.42 1.97
N LYS A 278 1.11 18.12 3.08
CA LYS A 278 2.03 19.26 3.10
C LYS A 278 3.48 18.80 3.05
N ILE A 279 3.85 17.82 3.87
CA ILE A 279 5.24 17.36 3.97
C ILE A 279 5.69 16.57 2.75
N SER A 280 4.77 15.99 1.99
CA SER A 280 5.03 15.31 0.72
C SER A 280 5.18 16.24 -0.49
N GLN A 281 4.94 17.56 -0.36
CA GLN A 281 4.89 18.47 -1.50
C GLN A 281 6.22 18.56 -2.26
N VAL A 282 6.15 18.24 -3.55
CA VAL A 282 7.16 18.64 -4.54
C VAL A 282 6.96 20.12 -4.85
N THR A 283 7.64 20.97 -4.11
CA THR A 283 7.63 22.40 -4.42
C THR A 283 8.45 22.63 -5.68
N LYS A 284 7.92 23.41 -6.64
CA LYS A 284 8.65 23.81 -7.87
C LYS A 284 9.98 24.52 -7.54
N SER A 285 10.09 25.07 -6.34
CA SER A 285 11.35 25.48 -5.74
C SER A 285 11.92 24.31 -4.93
N GLU A 286 13.18 23.93 -5.15
CA GLU A 286 13.91 22.86 -4.43
C GLU A 286 14.07 23.07 -2.90
N PHE A 287 13.22 23.88 -2.26
CA PHE A 287 13.45 24.47 -0.94
C PHE A 287 12.35 24.13 0.08
N HIS A 288 11.62 23.02 -0.07
CA HIS A 288 10.74 22.59 1.03
C HIS A 288 11.57 22.39 2.30
N PRO A 289 11.23 23.04 3.44
CA PRO A 289 12.12 23.10 4.59
C PRO A 289 12.50 21.74 5.19
N ILE A 290 11.63 20.74 5.08
CA ILE A 290 11.91 19.38 5.57
C ILE A 290 13.12 18.75 4.86
N TRP A 291 13.34 19.03 3.57
CA TRP A 291 14.47 18.47 2.82
C TRP A 291 15.83 19.04 3.22
N ARG A 292 15.85 20.03 4.11
CA ARG A 292 17.08 20.59 4.68
C ARG A 292 17.42 19.99 6.04
N MET A 293 16.58 19.09 6.57
CA MET A 293 16.94 18.28 7.72
C MET A 293 18.18 17.44 7.40
N THR A 294 19.04 17.23 8.40
CA THR A 294 20.13 16.27 8.27
C THR A 294 19.58 14.86 8.02
N PRO A 295 20.35 13.94 7.38
CA PRO A 295 19.89 12.57 7.14
C PRO A 295 19.39 11.87 8.41
N ILE A 296 20.05 12.12 9.55
CA ILE A 296 19.66 11.58 10.85
C ILE A 296 18.29 12.13 11.28
N GLN A 297 18.10 13.45 11.24
CA GLN A 297 16.80 14.07 11.58
C GLN A 297 15.67 13.57 10.67
N LEU A 298 15.96 13.41 9.38
CA LEU A 298 14.99 12.93 8.41
C LEU A 298 14.61 11.46 8.64
N ALA A 299 15.58 10.62 9.02
CA ALA A 299 15.32 9.24 9.44
C ALA A 299 14.45 9.16 10.71
N HIS A 300 14.76 9.95 11.73
CA HIS A 300 13.92 10.06 12.94
C HIS A 300 12.49 10.53 12.61
N PHE A 301 12.37 11.52 11.75
CA PHE A 301 11.07 12.04 11.33
C PHE A 301 10.27 10.99 10.55
N MET A 302 10.93 10.18 9.71
CA MET A 302 10.27 9.06 9.04
C MET A 302 9.85 7.96 10.03
N ASP A 303 10.73 7.56 10.96
CA ASP A 303 10.41 6.53 11.96
C ASP A 303 9.19 6.89 12.80
N SER A 304 9.09 8.16 13.18
CA SER A 304 7.97 8.69 13.97
C SER A 304 6.66 8.79 13.19
N THR A 305 6.70 8.85 11.85
CA THR A 305 5.50 8.94 11.01
C THR A 305 5.07 7.60 10.42
N ARG A 306 5.93 6.58 10.35
CA ARG A 306 5.67 5.33 9.61
C ARG A 306 4.42 4.55 10.03
N PHE A 307 3.98 4.66 11.28
CA PHE A 307 2.84 3.89 11.81
C PHE A 307 1.51 4.63 11.71
N PHE A 308 1.50 5.85 11.18
CA PHE A 308 0.29 6.66 11.09
C PHE A 308 -0.90 6.00 10.40
N PRO A 309 -0.71 5.28 9.28
CA PRO A 309 -1.80 4.62 8.58
C PRO A 309 -2.56 3.67 9.49
N SER A 310 -1.84 2.74 10.15
CA SER A 310 -2.44 1.78 11.08
C SER A 310 -3.09 2.45 12.30
N VAL A 311 -2.56 3.59 12.75
CA VAL A 311 -3.14 4.36 13.87
C VAL A 311 -4.44 5.04 13.46
N LEU A 312 -4.51 5.59 12.25
CA LEU A 312 -5.73 6.18 11.70
C LEU A 312 -6.79 5.11 11.42
N GLU A 313 -6.39 3.96 10.89
CA GLU A 313 -7.28 2.81 10.68
C GLU A 313 -7.84 2.29 12.01
N ALA A 314 -6.99 2.09 13.02
CA ALA A 314 -7.42 1.69 14.36
C ALA A 314 -8.36 2.73 15.00
N PHE A 315 -8.08 4.02 14.79
CA PHE A 315 -8.95 5.10 15.22
C PHE A 315 -10.33 4.99 14.54
N VAL A 316 -10.39 4.88 13.21
CA VAL A 316 -11.66 4.72 12.46
C VAL A 316 -12.42 3.47 12.90
N TYR A 317 -11.73 2.33 13.02
CA TYR A 317 -12.30 1.07 13.49
C TYR A 317 -12.95 1.22 14.87
N SER A 318 -12.33 1.97 15.79
CA SER A 318 -12.89 2.22 17.13
C SER A 318 -14.17 3.08 17.09
N ILE A 319 -14.33 3.93 16.08
CA ILE A 319 -15.56 4.72 15.88
C ILE A 319 -16.67 3.85 15.30
N GLU A 320 -16.35 2.95 14.36
CA GLU A 320 -17.30 2.03 13.74
C GLU A 320 -17.82 0.97 14.70
N HIS A 321 -16.90 0.36 15.44
CA HIS A 321 -17.16 -0.76 16.33
C HIS A 321 -17.21 -0.30 17.78
N GLU A 322 -17.68 0.94 17.99
CA GLU A 322 -17.84 1.56 19.30
C GLU A 322 -18.44 0.51 20.25
N PRO A 323 -17.70 0.13 21.31
CA PRO A 323 -18.18 -0.92 22.17
C PRO A 323 -19.50 -0.51 22.81
N ASN A 324 -20.30 -1.50 23.18
CA ASN A 324 -21.54 -1.26 23.88
C ASN A 324 -21.30 -0.32 25.07
N PRO A 325 -22.03 0.82 25.20
CA PRO A 325 -21.85 1.78 26.29
C PRO A 325 -21.99 1.17 27.70
N HIS A 326 -22.46 -0.08 27.83
CA HIS A 326 -22.54 -0.84 29.08
C HIS A 326 -21.23 -1.57 29.46
N ASP A 327 -20.18 -1.54 28.65
CA ASP A 327 -18.90 -2.16 28.99
C ASP A 327 -18.02 -1.18 29.79
N HIS A 328 -18.06 -1.29 31.11
CA HIS A 328 -17.36 -0.41 32.05
C HIS A 328 -15.82 -0.51 32.01
N ASN A 329 -15.23 -1.22 31.04
CA ASN A 329 -13.78 -1.44 30.93
C ASN A 329 -13.07 -0.59 29.87
N ILE A 330 -13.75 0.38 29.23
CA ILE A 330 -13.15 1.15 28.14
C ILE A 330 -12.65 2.50 28.67
N GLU A 331 -11.50 2.46 29.34
CA GLU A 331 -10.78 3.66 29.80
C GLU A 331 -9.94 4.31 28.68
N MET A 332 -9.90 3.76 27.47
CA MET A 332 -9.04 4.29 26.40
C MET A 332 -9.85 5.14 25.41
N GLU A 333 -9.75 6.45 25.56
CA GLU A 333 -10.26 7.41 24.59
C GLU A 333 -9.57 7.19 23.23
N PRO A 334 -10.32 6.98 22.13
CA PRO A 334 -9.76 6.62 20.81
C PRO A 334 -8.66 7.56 20.28
N THR A 335 -8.66 8.82 20.72
CA THR A 335 -7.70 9.83 20.27
C THR A 335 -6.37 9.79 21.00
N ASN A 336 -6.25 9.09 22.13
CA ASN A 336 -5.02 9.06 22.92
C ASN A 336 -3.84 8.51 22.11
N ASP A 337 -4.07 7.43 21.37
CA ASP A 337 -3.04 6.86 20.51
C ASP A 337 -2.70 7.84 19.37
N LEU A 338 -3.70 8.38 18.68
CA LEU A 338 -3.46 9.32 17.58
C LEU A 338 -2.65 10.56 18.00
N VAL A 339 -2.98 11.16 19.14
CA VAL A 339 -2.25 12.32 19.69
C VAL A 339 -0.83 11.93 20.03
N LYS A 340 -0.64 10.80 20.72
CA LYS A 340 0.67 10.29 21.12
C LYS A 340 1.57 10.03 19.92
N TYR A 341 1.03 9.51 18.82
CA TYR A 341 1.82 9.31 17.59
C TYR A 341 2.22 10.62 16.90
N PHE A 342 1.49 11.73 17.11
CA PHE A 342 1.89 13.06 16.63
C PHE A 342 2.90 13.78 17.56
N GLU A 343 3.06 13.38 18.82
CA GLU A 343 3.97 14.05 19.76
C GLU A 343 5.43 14.07 19.26
N GLU A 344 5.93 12.92 18.80
CA GLU A 344 7.31 12.79 18.36
C GLU A 344 7.59 13.52 17.03
N PRO A 345 6.75 13.39 15.97
CA PRO A 345 6.89 14.20 14.76
C PRO A 345 6.86 15.72 15.04
N ILE A 346 5.96 16.17 15.92
CA ILE A 346 5.86 17.58 16.35
C ILE A 346 7.13 18.03 17.05
N ARG A 347 7.66 17.21 17.99
CA ARG A 347 8.89 17.50 18.71
C ARG A 347 10.07 17.66 17.76
N ILE A 348 10.25 16.71 16.83
CA ILE A 348 11.32 16.74 15.83
C ILE A 348 11.22 17.99 14.94
N LEU A 349 10.02 18.34 14.50
CA LEU A 349 9.79 19.56 13.71
C LEU A 349 10.10 20.83 14.50
N ASN A 350 9.68 20.92 15.76
CA ASN A 350 10.00 22.07 16.62
C ASN A 350 11.51 22.23 16.79
N ASP A 351 12.21 21.16 17.18
CA ASP A 351 13.67 21.15 17.37
C ASP A 351 14.40 21.60 16.08
N TYR A 352 13.93 21.12 14.93
CA TYR A 352 14.47 21.52 13.63
C TYR A 352 14.21 22.99 13.31
N LEU A 353 12.97 23.47 13.43
CA LEU A 353 12.62 24.84 13.08
C LEU A 353 13.29 25.88 14.00
N GLU A 354 13.51 25.54 15.28
CA GLU A 354 14.25 26.38 16.22
C GLU A 354 15.75 26.45 15.88
N SER A 355 16.36 25.32 15.51
CA SER A 355 17.79 25.23 15.19
C SER A 355 18.16 25.73 13.78
N ALA A 356 17.23 25.63 12.82
CA ALA A 356 17.44 26.01 11.41
C ALA A 356 17.82 27.50 11.21
N HIS A 357 17.48 28.37 12.16
CA HIS A 357 17.81 29.79 12.13
C HIS A 357 19.31 30.10 12.38
N GLN A 358 20.08 29.13 12.87
CA GLN A 358 21.44 29.38 13.39
C GLN A 358 22.57 28.94 12.43
N GLY A 359 22.25 28.27 11.32
CA GLY A 359 23.23 27.41 10.63
C GLY A 359 23.80 27.83 9.27
N SER A 360 23.27 28.82 8.54
CA SER A 360 23.74 29.12 7.17
C SER A 360 23.31 30.50 6.68
N ASN A 361 24.04 31.11 5.73
CA ASN A 361 23.60 32.27 4.95
C ASN A 361 22.54 31.82 3.91
N PRO A 362 21.23 31.90 4.18
CA PRO A 362 20.22 31.35 3.29
C PRO A 362 19.95 32.33 2.14
N THR A 363 19.52 31.83 0.99
CA THR A 363 19.03 32.71 -0.08
C THR A 363 17.69 33.36 0.33
N PRO A 364 17.32 34.52 -0.23
CA PRO A 364 16.02 35.15 0.07
C PRO A 364 14.82 34.22 -0.19
N THR A 365 14.89 33.39 -1.23
CA THR A 365 13.88 32.37 -1.53
C THR A 365 13.78 31.30 -0.45
N GLN A 366 14.91 30.86 0.11
CA GLN A 366 14.92 29.89 1.22
C GLN A 366 14.34 30.46 2.51
N VAL A 367 14.63 31.73 2.80
CA VAL A 367 14.05 32.43 3.96
C VAL A 367 12.53 32.51 3.82
N GLN A 368 12.04 32.88 2.64
CA GLN A 368 10.61 32.96 2.37
C GLN A 368 9.91 31.59 2.50
N SER A 369 10.45 30.53 1.87
CA SER A 369 9.88 29.18 1.97
C SER A 369 9.89 28.63 3.40
N HIS A 370 10.94 28.93 4.17
CA HIS A 370 11.00 28.57 5.59
C HIS A 370 9.93 29.29 6.40
N HIS A 371 9.78 30.61 6.20
CA HIS A 371 8.76 31.40 6.88
C HIS A 371 7.34 30.91 6.58
N GLU A 372 7.01 30.69 5.31
CA GLU A 372 5.70 30.17 4.90
C GLU A 372 5.39 28.80 5.52
N PHE A 373 6.41 27.93 5.60
CA PHE A 373 6.27 26.63 6.27
C PHE A 373 6.02 26.78 7.78
N CYS A 374 6.74 27.68 8.45
CA CYS A 374 6.52 27.97 9.87
C CYS A 374 5.10 28.49 10.14
N GLU A 375 4.60 29.42 9.32
CA GLU A 375 3.24 29.96 9.45
C GLU A 375 2.17 28.88 9.25
N TRP A 376 2.36 28.04 8.24
CA TRP A 376 1.49 26.89 8.00
C TRP A 376 1.53 25.92 9.19
N TYR A 377 2.72 25.56 9.67
CA TYR A 377 2.89 24.61 10.75
C TYR A 377 2.24 25.10 12.05
N ILE A 378 2.44 26.36 12.43
CA ILE A 378 1.76 26.98 13.58
C ILE A 378 0.23 26.91 13.44
N THR A 379 -0.27 27.20 12.24
CA THR A 379 -1.71 27.13 11.96
C THR A 379 -2.22 25.69 12.06
N TRP A 380 -1.50 24.74 11.45
CA TRP A 380 -1.83 23.32 11.48
C TRP A 380 -1.88 22.78 12.92
N THR A 381 -0.86 23.06 13.74
CA THR A 381 -0.82 22.62 15.15
C THR A 381 -2.04 23.14 15.92
N LYS A 382 -2.43 24.40 15.73
CA LYS A 382 -3.64 24.96 16.35
C LYS A 382 -4.91 24.22 15.91
N GLN A 383 -5.05 23.94 14.61
CA GLN A 383 -6.21 23.21 14.10
C GLN A 383 -6.24 21.77 14.62
N PHE A 384 -5.09 21.11 14.70
CA PHE A 384 -4.97 19.75 15.23
C PHE A 384 -5.39 19.71 16.70
N THR A 385 -4.85 20.59 17.55
CA THR A 385 -5.25 20.67 18.96
C THR A 385 -6.73 20.98 19.13
N LEU A 386 -7.30 21.87 18.31
CA LEU A 386 -8.73 22.18 18.34
C LEU A 386 -9.60 20.98 17.92
N ALA A 387 -9.21 20.24 16.88
CA ALA A 387 -9.92 19.05 16.41
C ALA A 387 -9.92 17.95 17.48
N VAL A 388 -8.75 17.67 18.08
CA VAL A 388 -8.62 16.74 19.21
C VAL A 388 -9.53 17.17 20.36
N GLY A 389 -9.42 18.42 20.82
CA GLY A 389 -10.21 18.89 21.96
C GLY A 389 -11.72 18.85 21.73
N ARG A 390 -12.18 19.09 20.49
CA ARG A 390 -13.59 18.94 20.10
C ARG A 390 -14.04 17.50 20.15
N PHE A 391 -13.30 16.59 19.50
CA PHE A 391 -13.60 15.17 19.53
C PHE A 391 -13.70 14.66 20.97
N GLN A 392 -12.71 14.95 21.81
CA GLN A 392 -12.68 14.50 23.21
C GLN A 392 -13.83 15.06 24.05
N ALA A 393 -14.27 16.29 23.77
CA ALA A 393 -15.44 16.87 24.43
C ALA A 393 -16.72 16.14 24.03
N THR A 394 -16.92 15.92 22.73
CA THR A 394 -18.08 15.22 22.19
C THR A 394 -18.13 13.76 22.62
N TYR A 395 -17.01 13.05 22.56
CA TYR A 395 -16.90 11.66 22.99
C TYR A 395 -17.33 11.52 24.46
N ARG A 396 -16.78 12.36 25.34
CA ARG A 396 -17.18 12.39 26.76
C ARG A 396 -18.66 12.72 26.94
N GLU A 397 -19.20 13.72 26.24
CA GLU A 397 -20.61 14.11 26.36
C GLU A 397 -21.57 12.96 25.98
N VAL A 398 -21.30 12.27 24.88
CA VAL A 398 -22.11 11.14 24.41
C VAL A 398 -22.06 9.98 25.41
N HIS A 399 -20.87 9.65 25.94
CA HIS A 399 -20.73 8.54 26.88
C HIS A 399 -21.14 8.87 28.32
N SER A 400 -20.97 10.10 28.79
CA SER A 400 -21.47 10.52 30.11
C SER A 400 -23.00 10.70 30.12
N GLY A 401 -23.58 11.21 29.02
CA GLY A 401 -25.02 11.43 28.91
C GLY A 401 -25.85 10.14 28.78
N LEU A 402 -25.22 9.03 28.38
CA LEU A 402 -25.84 7.70 28.41
C LEU A 402 -25.91 7.14 29.83
N GLN A 403 -24.91 7.42 30.67
CA GLN A 403 -24.85 6.95 32.06
C GLN A 403 -25.89 7.64 32.96
N ASP A 404 -26.12 8.95 32.78
CA ASP A 404 -27.12 9.72 33.55
C ASP A 404 -28.59 9.36 33.20
N ARG A 405 -28.84 8.77 32.03
CA ARG A 405 -30.20 8.37 31.60
C ARG A 405 -30.64 7.03 32.17
N GLU A 406 -29.69 6.18 32.60
CA GLU A 406 -29.98 4.89 33.22
C GLU A 406 -30.18 5.00 34.74
N ASP A 407 -29.51 5.94 35.40
CA ASP A 407 -29.71 6.22 36.84
C ASP A 407 -31.10 6.84 37.17
N GLN A 408 -31.90 7.13 36.15
CA GLN A 408 -33.25 7.69 36.26
C GLN A 408 -34.38 6.71 35.86
N VAL A 409 -34.05 5.46 35.52
CA VAL A 409 -35.01 4.37 35.23
C VAL A 409 -34.94 3.33 36.34
#